data_AF-A0A1Z4KWR6-F1
#
_entry.id   AF-A0A1Z4KWR6-F1
#
_cell.length_a   1.000
_cell.length_b   1.000
_cell.length_c   1.000
_cell.angle_alpha   90.00
_cell.angle_beta   90.00
_cell.angle_gamma   90.00
#
_symmetry.space_group_name_H-M   'P 1'
#
loop_
_entity.id
_entity.type
_entity.pdbx_description
1 polymer ?
#
loop_
_entity_poly.entity_id
_entity_poly.type
_entity_poly.pdbx_seq_one_letter_code
_entity_poly.pdbx_strand_id
1 'polypeptide(L)' 'MRYLYDVKLWDRIELVVELLILVCLMIAAIIKFSQDDVLQALFYIVLAVIISPWSKFERVTKRYVLVGAFFLGLLVDYFR' A
#
# COMPACT_ATOMS: atom_id res chain seq x y z
N MET A 1 20.64 -22.20 -16.02
CA MET A 1 20.30 -21.28 -14.92
C MET A 1 19.27 -20.23 -15.38
N ARG A 2 18.03 -20.63 -15.67
CA ARG A 2 16.97 -19.70 -16.16
C ARG A 2 16.12 -19.12 -15.00
N TYR A 3 15.86 -19.94 -13.98
CA TYR A 3 15.09 -19.57 -12.78
C TYR A 3 15.61 -18.35 -12.02
N LEU A 4 16.94 -18.13 -11.96
CA LEU A 4 17.53 -16.99 -11.26
C LEU A 4 17.24 -15.63 -11.94
N TYR A 5 16.97 -15.65 -13.25
CA TYR A 5 16.68 -14.43 -14.00
C TYR A 5 15.21 -14.02 -13.84
N ASP A 6 14.30 -15.00 -13.85
CA ASP A 6 12.88 -14.76 -13.64
C ASP A 6 12.62 -14.19 -12.23
N VAL A 7 13.26 -14.74 -11.19
CA VAL A 7 13.10 -14.24 -9.80
C VAL A 7 13.51 -12.78 -9.66
N LYS A 8 14.60 -12.35 -10.32
CA LYS A 8 15.04 -10.94 -10.31
C LYS A 8 14.08 -9.99 -11.04
N LEU A 9 13.43 -10.46 -12.11
CA LEU A 9 12.43 -9.66 -12.83
C LEU A 9 11.15 -9.51 -12.00
N TRP A 10 10.69 -10.57 -11.35
CA TRP A 10 9.55 -10.54 -10.44
C TRP A 10 9.78 -9.58 -9.27
N ASP A 11 10.96 -9.61 -8.65
CA ASP A 11 11.34 -8.68 -7.58
C ASP A 11 11.28 -7.22 -8.02
N ARG A 12 11.74 -6.93 -9.25
CA ARG A 12 11.74 -5.57 -9.79
C ARG A 12 10.33 -5.07 -10.10
N ILE A 13 9.47 -5.93 -10.64
CA ILE A 13 8.05 -5.59 -10.89
C ILE A 13 7.33 -5.35 -9.57
N GLU A 14 7.56 -6.19 -8.56
CA GLU A 14 6.94 -6.05 -7.24
C GLU A 14 7.33 -4.72 -6.58
N LEU A 15 8.60 -4.33 -6.67
CA LEU A 15 9.08 -3.03 -6.17
C LEU A 15 8.44 -1.84 -6.90
N VAL A 16 8.30 -1.93 -8.24
CA VAL A 16 7.60 -0.89 -9.02
C VAL A 16 6.12 -0.80 -8.64
N VAL A 17 5.47 -1.93 -8.41
CA VAL A 17 4.06 -1.99 -7.96
C VAL A 17 3.92 -1.41 -6.55
N GLU A 18 4.81 -1.74 -5.61
CA GLU A 18 4.81 -1.15 -4.27
C GLU A 18 4.97 0.37 -4.32
N LEU A 19 5.85 0.88 -5.19
CA LEU A 19 6.02 2.32 -5.42
C LEU A 19 4.76 2.97 -5.99
N LEU A 20 4.12 2.35 -6.98
CA LEU A 20 2.86 2.84 -7.56
C LEU A 20 1.75 2.92 -6.50
N ILE A 21 1.60 1.88 -5.68
CA ILE A 21 0.60 1.86 -4.60
C ILE A 21 0.88 2.96 -3.59
N LEU A 22 2.15 3.16 -3.20
CA LEU A 22 2.53 4.22 -2.28
C LEU A 22 2.16 5.61 -2.81
N VAL A 23 2.43 5.88 -4.10
CA VAL A 23 2.06 7.16 -4.73
C VAL A 23 0.54 7.35 -4.73
N CYS A 24 -0.23 6.31 -5.08
CA CYS A 24 -1.70 6.39 -5.04
C CYS A 24 -2.23 6.68 -3.63
N LEU A 25 -1.67 6.06 -2.59
CA LEU A 25 -2.08 6.28 -1.20
C LEU A 25 -1.73 7.68 -0.71
N MET A 26 -0.59 8.23 -1.13
CA MET A 26 -0.23 9.61 -0.83
C MET A 26 -1.20 10.61 -1.46
N ILE A 27 -1.59 10.39 -2.73
CA ILE A 27 -2.59 11.22 -3.41
C ILE A 27 -3.94 11.12 -2.69
N ALA A 28 -4.40 9.92 -2.36
CA ALA A 28 -5.64 9.70 -1.63
C ALA A 28 -5.63 10.41 -0.26
N ALA A 29 -4.52 10.33 0.47
CA ALA A 29 -4.35 11.03 1.73
C ALA A 29 -4.45 12.54 1.58
N ILE A 30 -3.82 13.14 0.56
CA ILE A 30 -3.87 14.58 0.30
C ILE A 30 -5.30 15.03 -0.03
N ILE A 31 -6.00 14.29 -0.90
CA ILE A 31 -7.38 14.59 -1.28
C ILE A 31 -8.29 14.55 -0.04
N LYS A 32 -8.17 13.51 0.78
CA LYS A 32 -8.98 13.37 2.00
C LYS A 32 -8.63 14.38 3.09
N PHE A 33 -7.36 14.73 3.21
CA PHE A 33 -6.93 15.81 4.09
C PHE A 33 -7.55 17.15 3.67
N SER A 34 -7.68 17.40 2.37
CA SER A 34 -8.35 18.59 1.83
C SER A 34 -9.87 18.59 2.03
N GLN A 35 -10.49 17.46 2.37
CA GLN A 35 -11.93 17.34 2.65
C GLN A 35 -12.25 17.40 4.16
N ASP A 36 -11.28 17.80 4.99
CA ASP A 36 -11.34 17.77 6.47
C ASP A 36 -11.57 16.37 7.08
N ASP A 37 -11.48 15.31 6.26
CA ASP A 37 -11.54 13.91 6.68
C ASP A 37 -10.17 13.46 7.24
N VAL A 38 -9.74 14.08 8.34
CA VAL A 38 -8.42 13.86 8.96
C VAL A 38 -8.20 12.40 9.32
N LEU A 39 -9.25 11.71 9.79
CA LEU A 39 -9.17 10.30 10.15
C LEU A 39 -8.86 9.45 8.90
N GLN A 40 -9.48 9.78 7.76
CA GLN A 40 -9.26 9.14 6.45
C GLN A 40 -7.88 9.38 5.89
N ALA A 41 -7.40 10.62 5.93
CA ALA A 41 -6.04 10.92 5.57
C ALA A 41 -5.02 10.12 6.40
N LEU A 42 -5.26 10.01 7.72
CA LEU A 42 -4.35 9.32 8.64
C LEU A 42 -4.29 7.81 8.35
N PHE A 43 -5.43 7.19 8.02
CA PHE A 43 -5.45 5.78 7.59
C PHE A 43 -4.66 5.55 6.30
N TYR A 44 -4.85 6.38 5.28
CA TYR A 44 -4.09 6.26 4.02
C TYR A 44 -2.59 6.48 4.24
N ILE A 45 -2.20 7.40 5.11
CA ILE A 45 -0.79 7.64 5.48
C ILE A 45 -0.20 6.42 6.19
N VAL A 46 -0.88 5.87 7.20
CA VAL A 46 -0.42 4.67 7.91
C VAL A 46 -0.26 3.50 6.93
N LEU A 47 -1.22 3.33 6.02
CA LEU A 47 -1.16 2.28 5.01
C LEU A 47 0.03 2.48 4.05
N ALA A 48 0.29 3.72 3.62
CA ALA A 48 1.44 4.06 2.78
C ALA A 48 2.77 3.73 3.47
N VAL A 49 2.88 4.01 4.77
CA VAL A 49 4.08 3.70 5.57
C VAL A 49 4.31 2.19 5.70
N ILE A 50 3.26 1.38 5.80
CA ILE A 50 3.41 -0.08 5.90
C ILE A 50 3.83 -0.69 4.55
N ILE A 51 3.24 -0.22 3.46
CA ILE A 51 3.47 -0.73 2.10
C ILE A 51 4.82 -0.26 1.53
N SER A 52 5.33 0.87 2.04
CA SER A 52 6.62 1.45 1.69
C SER A 52 7.70 0.41 1.34
N PRO A 53 8.43 0.63 0.22
CA PRO A 53 9.49 -0.28 -0.19
C PRO A 53 10.65 -0.31 0.81
N TRP A 54 10.75 0.68 1.70
CA TRP A 54 11.73 0.73 2.79
C TRP A 54 11.33 -0.08 4.01
N SER A 55 10.08 -0.57 4.05
CA SER A 55 9.59 -1.39 5.13
C SER A 55 10.14 -2.81 5.04
N LYS A 56 10.82 -3.27 6.11
CA LYS A 56 11.43 -4.60 6.20
C LYS A 56 10.42 -5.76 6.36
N PHE A 57 9.13 -5.52 6.14
CA PHE A 57 8.11 -6.57 6.23
C PHE A 57 8.32 -7.64 5.16
N GLU A 58 8.07 -8.89 5.54
CA GLU A 58 7.97 -9.99 4.58
C GLU A 58 6.87 -9.71 3.57
N ARG A 59 7.12 -10.08 2.31
CA ARG A 59 6.24 -9.80 1.17
C ARG A 59 4.84 -10.38 1.36
N VAL A 60 4.76 -11.56 1.97
CA VAL A 60 3.51 -12.24 2.31
C VAL A 60 2.70 -11.41 3.31
N THR A 61 3.36 -10.91 4.35
CA THR A 61 2.76 -10.06 5.37
C THR A 61 2.24 -8.75 4.78
N LYS A 62 3.00 -8.11 3.88
CA LYS A 62 2.53 -6.90 3.19
C LYS A 62 1.23 -7.13 2.41
N ARG A 63 1.11 -8.26 1.70
CA ARG A 63 -0.12 -8.62 0.97
C ARG A 63 -1.30 -8.82 1.91
N TYR A 64 -1.10 -9.53 3.03
CA TYR A 64 -2.16 -9.70 4.03
C TYR A 64 -2.56 -8.39 4.69
N VAL A 65 -1.62 -7.48 4.93
CA VAL A 65 -1.94 -6.15 5.45
C VAL A 65 -2.71 -5.33 4.42
N LEU A 66 -2.37 -5.40 3.14
CA LEU A 66 -3.09 -4.71 2.07
C LEU A 66 -4.54 -5.17 1.96
N VAL A 67 -4.74 -6.49 1.98
CA VAL A 67 -6.08 -7.10 1.94
C VAL A 67 -6.83 -6.78 3.24
N GLY A 68 -6.20 -6.94 4.40
CA GLY A 68 -6.80 -6.63 5.69
C GLY A 68 -7.20 -5.17 5.83
N ALA A 69 -6.35 -4.24 5.40
CA ALA A 69 -6.64 -2.82 5.39
C ALA A 69 -7.79 -2.48 4.42
N PHE A 70 -7.86 -3.12 3.26
CA PHE A 70 -8.98 -2.95 2.34
C PHE A 70 -10.32 -3.38 2.98
N PHE A 71 -10.35 -4.55 3.65
CA PHE A 71 -11.54 -5.00 4.38
C PHE A 71 -11.87 -4.13 5.58
N LEU A 72 -10.88 -3.62 6.31
CA LEU A 72 -11.06 -2.64 7.37
C LEU A 72 -11.68 -1.35 6.84
N GLY A 73 -11.20 -0.85 5.70
CA GLY A 73 -11.78 0.32 5.04
C GLY A 73 -13.24 0.08 4.62
N LEU A 74 -13.58 -1.12 4.15
CA LEU A 74 -14.98 -1.46 3.84
C LEU A 74 -15.86 -1.53 5.09
N LEU A 75 -15.37 -2.13 6.19
CA LEU A 75 -16.13 -2.28 7.43
C LEU A 75 -16.40 -0.96 8.14
N VAL A 76 -15.50 0.02 8.01
CA VAL A 76 -15.64 1.34 8.62
C VAL A 76 -16.44 2.29 7.72
N ASP A 77 -17.08 1.79 6.66
CA ASP A 77 -17.84 2.56 5.66
C ASP A 77 -17.01 3.70 5.03
N TYR A 78 -15.69 3.47 4.91
CA TYR A 78 -14.70 4.50 4.58
C TYR A 78 -14.69 4.94 3.12
N PHE A 79 -15.25 4.10 2.25
CA PHE A 79 -15.34 4.32 0.80
C PHE A 79 -16.67 4.96 0.38
N ARG A 80 -17.47 5.44 1.33
CA ARG A 80 -18.77 6.06 1.10
C ARG A 80 -18.68 7.56 0.82
#